data_AF-A0A246JES0-F1
#
_entry.id   AF-A0A246JES0-F1
#
_cell.length_a   1.000
_cell.length_b   1.000
_cell.length_c   1.000
_cell.angle_alpha   90.00
_cell.angle_beta   90.00
_cell.angle_gamma   90.00
#
_symmetry.space_group_name_H-M   'P 1'
#
loop_
_entity.id
_entity.type
_entity.pdbx_description
1 polymer ?
#
loop_
_entity_poly.entity_id
_entity_poly.type
_entity_poly.pdbx_seq_one_letter_code
_entity_poly.pdbx_strand_id
1 'polypeptide(L)'
;MNDMPRDLLPPEPASREKALQSAHIFRSKLIERCAQVERWIAQMMASITPATSGKSRPALVLLGNRLDEIRDLARKSPERFKNPGRIIEKMDQFQPYAELRSELAHAMTDALVLEDGTVQIQFDNAGLVHPLIERRIILGEEKMREIANDLANLVNQIRQLELK
;
A
#
# COMPACT_ATOMS: atom_id res chain seq x y z
N MET A 1 -29.23 -42.00 -22.20
CA MET A 1 -29.07 -40.69 -21.53
C MET A 1 -27.71 -40.73 -20.85
N ASN A 2 -26.68 -40.24 -21.52
CA ASN A 2 -25.36 -40.05 -20.94
C ASN A 2 -25.28 -38.60 -20.50
N ASP A 3 -25.45 -38.34 -19.20
CA ASP A 3 -24.98 -37.11 -18.59
C ASP A 3 -23.46 -37.16 -18.61
N MET A 4 -22.84 -36.47 -19.56
CA MET A 4 -21.42 -36.17 -19.48
C MET A 4 -21.22 -35.19 -18.33
N PRO A 5 -20.21 -35.38 -17.47
CA PRO A 5 -19.85 -34.38 -16.47
C PRO A 5 -19.54 -33.09 -17.20
N ARG A 6 -20.14 -31.97 -16.76
CA ARG A 6 -19.77 -30.64 -17.22
C ARG A 6 -18.28 -30.48 -17.00
N ASP A 7 -17.52 -30.57 -18.08
CA ASP A 7 -16.13 -30.19 -18.11
C ASP A 7 -16.00 -28.83 -17.44
N LEU A 8 -15.22 -28.79 -16.35
CA LEU A 8 -14.68 -27.58 -15.77
C LEU A 8 -13.77 -26.96 -16.84
N LEU A 9 -14.38 -26.26 -17.80
CA LEU A 9 -13.67 -25.46 -18.76
C LEU A 9 -12.82 -24.47 -17.96
N PRO A 10 -11.49 -24.41 -18.18
CA PRO A 10 -10.68 -23.41 -17.53
C PRO A 10 -11.29 -22.03 -17.85
N PRO A 11 -11.36 -21.10 -16.88
CA PRO A 11 -11.88 -19.77 -17.13
C PRO A 11 -11.20 -19.18 -18.36
N GLU A 12 -12.02 -18.62 -19.25
CA GLU A 12 -11.55 -18.14 -20.54
C GLU A 12 -10.33 -17.22 -20.37
N PRO A 13 -9.35 -17.26 -21.29
CA PRO A 13 -8.14 -16.43 -21.21
C PRO A 13 -8.41 -14.93 -20.98
N ALA A 14 -9.58 -14.44 -21.40
CA ALA A 14 -10.08 -13.09 -21.13
C ALA A 14 -10.27 -12.77 -19.62
N SER A 15 -10.65 -13.75 -18.80
CA SER A 15 -10.81 -13.62 -17.35
C SER A 15 -9.47 -13.39 -16.64
N ARG A 16 -8.44 -14.16 -17.05
CA ARG A 16 -7.08 -14.03 -16.52
C ARG A 16 -6.47 -12.67 -16.88
N GLU A 17 -6.59 -12.26 -18.13
CA GLU A 17 -6.08 -10.96 -18.60
C GLU A 17 -6.73 -9.79 -17.86
N LYS A 18 -8.06 -9.82 -17.71
CA LYS A 18 -8.80 -8.82 -16.94
C LYS A 18 -8.35 -8.76 -15.47
N ALA A 19 -8.14 -9.92 -14.85
CA ALA A 19 -7.66 -9.99 -13.46
C ALA A 19 -6.26 -9.38 -13.30
N LEU A 20 -5.35 -9.67 -14.23
CA LEU A 20 -4.00 -9.06 -14.26
C LEU A 20 -4.07 -7.55 -14.46
N GLN A 21 -4.93 -7.06 -15.35
CA GLN A 21 -5.14 -5.63 -15.54
C GLN A 21 -5.65 -4.97 -14.26
N SER A 22 -6.62 -5.58 -13.57
CA SER A 22 -7.11 -5.12 -12.27
C SER A 22 -6.00 -5.09 -11.22
N ALA A 23 -5.12 -6.10 -11.18
CA ALA A 23 -3.96 -6.14 -10.29
C ALA A 23 -2.98 -4.99 -10.54
N HIS A 24 -2.67 -4.69 -11.81
CA HIS A 24 -1.81 -3.58 -12.18
C HIS A 24 -2.41 -2.23 -11.79
N ILE A 25 -3.72 -2.05 -12.01
CA ILE A 25 -4.44 -0.84 -11.58
C ILE A 25 -4.40 -0.71 -10.06
N PHE A 26 -4.66 -1.79 -9.33
CA PHE A 26 -4.60 -1.82 -7.87
C PHE A 26 -3.22 -1.40 -7.35
N ARG A 27 -2.16 -2.05 -7.83
CA ARG A 27 -0.77 -1.72 -7.46
C ARG A 27 -0.44 -0.26 -7.75
N SER A 28 -0.80 0.23 -8.94
CA SER A 28 -0.54 1.62 -9.34
C SER A 28 -1.24 2.61 -8.41
N LYS A 29 -2.53 2.40 -8.12
CA LYS A 29 -3.30 3.24 -7.20
C LYS A 29 -2.74 3.20 -5.78
N LEU A 30 -2.34 2.03 -5.29
CA LEU A 30 -1.74 1.87 -3.96
C LEU A 30 -0.44 2.69 -3.84
N ILE A 31 0.45 2.60 -4.83
CA ILE A 31 1.69 3.38 -4.88
C ILE A 31 1.38 4.88 -4.92
N GLU A 32 0.43 5.30 -5.75
CA GLU A 32 0.04 6.71 -5.88
C GLU A 32 -0.51 7.28 -4.56
N ARG A 33 -1.38 6.52 -3.87
CA ARG A 33 -1.95 6.92 -2.57
C ARG A 33 -0.90 7.02 -1.48
N CYS A 34 0.05 6.09 -1.45
CA CYS A 34 1.21 6.19 -0.56
C CYS A 34 2.06 7.43 -0.85
N ALA A 35 2.33 7.75 -2.11
CA ALA A 35 3.05 8.97 -2.49
C ALA A 35 2.30 10.26 -2.11
N GLN A 36 0.97 10.22 -2.04
CA GLN A 36 0.18 11.36 -1.54
C GLN A 36 0.41 11.60 -0.04
N VAL A 37 0.45 10.55 0.78
CA VAL A 37 0.76 10.65 2.21
C VAL A 37 2.21 11.07 2.43
N GLU A 38 3.14 10.52 1.66
CA GLU A 38 4.56 10.90 1.72
C GLU A 38 4.76 12.41 1.46
N ARG A 39 4.09 12.96 0.44
CA ARG A 39 4.09 14.40 0.16
C ARG A 39 3.46 15.22 1.28
N TRP A 40 2.36 14.75 1.86
CA TRP A 40 1.73 15.41 3.00
C TRP A 40 2.67 15.46 4.21
N ILE A 41 3.35 14.35 4.55
CA ILE A 41 4.35 14.32 5.63
C ILE A 41 5.48 15.30 5.33
N ALA A 42 6.02 15.30 4.11
CA ALA A 42 7.09 16.22 3.74
C ALA A 42 6.69 17.70 3.92
N GLN A 43 5.46 18.07 3.52
CA GLN A 43 4.92 19.41 3.70
C GLN A 43 4.76 19.77 5.18
N MET A 44 4.17 18.87 5.98
CA MET A 44 4.02 19.04 7.43
C MET A 44 5.36 19.19 8.15
N MET A 45 6.35 18.39 7.79
CA MET A 45 7.67 18.47 8.40
C MET A 45 8.38 19.79 8.02
N ALA A 46 8.18 20.27 6.80
CA ALA A 46 8.78 21.52 6.32
C ALA A 46 8.19 22.77 7.00
N SER A 47 6.92 22.75 7.39
CA SER A 47 6.30 23.88 8.12
C SER A 47 6.66 23.91 9.61
N ILE A 48 6.97 22.77 10.21
CA ILE A 48 7.31 22.68 11.66
C ILE A 48 8.82 22.86 11.90
N THR A 49 9.66 22.31 11.02
CA THR A 49 11.11 22.34 11.21
C THR A 49 11.67 23.60 10.53
N PRO A 50 12.27 24.57 11.25
CA PRO A 50 12.94 25.69 10.60
C PRO A 50 14.05 25.17 9.69
N ALA A 51 14.27 25.83 8.55
CA ALA A 51 15.30 25.52 7.55
C ALA A 51 16.72 25.69 8.14
N THR A 52 17.08 24.82 9.07
CA THR A 52 18.30 24.89 9.86
C THR A 52 19.01 23.57 9.74
N SER A 53 19.76 23.46 8.65
CA SER A 53 20.96 22.66 8.42
C SER A 53 20.93 22.14 6.98
N GLY A 54 21.92 22.58 6.17
CA GLY A 54 22.14 22.17 4.79
C GLY A 54 22.50 20.69 4.59
N LYS A 55 22.06 19.80 5.49
CA LYS A 55 22.06 18.36 5.25
C LYS A 55 20.82 18.05 4.44
N SER A 56 21.00 17.95 3.13
CA SER A 56 20.04 17.30 2.23
C SER A 56 19.47 16.07 2.95
N ARG A 57 18.18 16.12 3.32
CA ARG A 57 17.52 14.93 3.88
C ARG A 57 17.69 13.84 2.81
N PRO A 58 18.23 12.66 3.16
CA PRO A 58 18.52 11.64 2.16
C PRO A 58 17.27 11.38 1.32
N ALA A 59 17.42 11.40 0.00
CA ALA A 59 16.33 11.25 -0.96
C ALA A 59 15.68 9.85 -0.93
N LEU A 60 16.19 8.93 -0.09
CA LEU A 60 15.83 7.52 0.01
C LEU A 60 15.38 7.14 1.42
N VAL A 61 14.55 7.96 2.06
CA VAL A 61 13.88 7.55 3.31
C VAL A 61 12.66 6.71 2.95
N LEU A 62 12.63 5.45 3.37
CA LEU A 62 11.48 4.56 3.21
C LEU A 62 10.23 5.19 3.83
N LEU A 63 9.05 4.91 3.24
CA LEU A 63 7.78 5.49 3.73
C LEU A 63 7.51 5.15 5.20
N GLY A 64 7.85 3.93 5.65
CA GLY A 64 7.73 3.56 7.07
C GLY A 64 8.50 4.53 7.99
N ASN A 65 9.74 4.85 7.65
CA ASN A 65 10.55 5.80 8.42
C ASN A 65 9.93 7.20 8.44
N ARG A 66 9.26 7.64 7.36
CA ARG A 66 8.54 8.92 7.33
C ARG A 66 7.33 8.93 8.27
N LEU A 67 6.60 7.82 8.35
CA LEU A 67 5.50 7.66 9.30
C LEU A 67 6.02 7.71 10.75
N ASP A 68 7.16 7.07 11.01
CA ASP A 68 7.81 7.11 12.32
C ASP A 68 8.27 8.52 12.69
N GLU A 69 8.89 9.25 11.76
CA GLU A 69 9.34 10.64 11.96
C GLU A 69 8.19 11.56 12.41
N ILE A 70 7.06 11.54 11.70
CA ILE A 70 5.92 12.41 12.04
C ILE A 70 5.21 11.94 13.32
N ARG A 71 5.18 10.63 13.58
CA ARG A 71 4.65 10.07 14.85
C ARG A 71 5.49 10.54 16.03
N ASP A 72 6.80 10.44 15.91
CA ASP A 72 7.74 10.90 16.93
C ASP A 72 7.64 12.40 17.17
N LEU A 73 7.49 13.19 16.10
CA LEU A 73 7.29 14.63 16.23
C LEU A 73 5.97 14.95 16.95
N ALA A 74 4.88 14.26 16.62
CA ALA A 74 3.61 14.42 17.31
C ALA A 74 3.67 14.03 18.80
N ARG A 75 4.55 13.09 19.18
CA ARG A 75 4.80 12.71 20.57
C ARG A 75 5.69 13.70 21.32
N LYS A 76 6.78 14.15 20.70
CA LYS A 76 7.80 15.01 21.32
C LYS A 76 7.43 16.49 21.34
N SER A 77 6.62 16.93 20.39
CA SER A 77 6.20 18.32 20.23
C SER A 77 4.69 18.43 19.94
N PRO A 78 3.83 17.93 20.85
CA PRO A 78 2.38 17.88 20.65
C PRO A 78 1.74 19.27 20.44
N GLU A 79 2.36 20.32 20.95
CA GLU A 79 1.92 21.71 20.83
C GLU A 79 1.93 22.23 19.38
N ARG A 80 2.68 21.59 18.48
CA ARG A 80 2.76 21.93 17.04
C ARG A 80 1.55 21.48 16.24
N PHE A 81 0.71 20.62 16.82
CA PHE A 81 -0.40 19.98 16.14
C PHE A 81 -1.73 20.32 16.80
N LYS A 82 -2.79 20.40 15.98
CA LYS A 82 -4.14 20.63 16.50
C LYS A 82 -4.63 19.43 17.30
N ASN A 83 -4.34 18.22 16.80
CA ASN A 83 -4.65 16.95 17.46
C ASN A 83 -3.53 15.93 17.22
N PRO A 84 -2.47 15.92 18.04
CA PRO A 84 -1.33 15.01 17.88
C PRO A 84 -1.72 13.53 18.05
N GLY A 85 -2.67 13.22 18.94
CA GLY A 85 -3.16 11.85 19.14
C GLY A 85 -3.77 11.26 17.87
N ARG A 86 -4.58 12.05 17.15
CA ARG A 86 -5.17 11.64 15.87
C ARG A 86 -4.11 11.47 14.78
N ILE A 87 -3.02 12.23 14.79
CA ILE A 87 -1.92 12.03 13.84
C ILE A 87 -1.27 10.67 14.08
N ILE A 88 -0.90 10.37 15.33
CA ILE A 88 -0.29 9.09 15.71
C ILE A 88 -1.20 7.92 15.29
N GLU A 89 -2.49 7.97 15.65
CA GLU A 89 -3.48 6.96 15.29
C GLU A 89 -3.54 6.71 13.77
N LYS A 90 -3.55 7.79 12.96
CA LYS A 90 -3.62 7.65 11.51
C LYS A 90 -2.33 7.11 10.90
N MET A 91 -1.16 7.41 11.48
CA MET A 91 0.10 6.82 11.03
C MET A 91 0.16 5.32 11.37
N ASP A 92 -0.34 4.92 12.53
CA ASP A 92 -0.44 3.51 12.93
C ASP A 92 -1.38 2.73 12.01
N GLN A 93 -2.55 3.32 11.67
CA GLN A 93 -3.47 2.74 10.68
C GLN A 93 -2.87 2.69 9.27
N PHE A 94 -1.97 3.62 8.93
CA PHE A 94 -1.36 3.68 7.60
C PHE A 94 -0.18 2.70 7.43
N GLN A 95 0.47 2.32 8.53
CA GLN A 95 1.67 1.49 8.54
C GLN A 95 1.55 0.19 7.70
N PRO A 96 0.47 -0.61 7.80
CA PRO A 96 0.34 -1.83 7.00
C PRO A 96 0.31 -1.57 5.48
N TYR A 97 -0.20 -0.41 5.05
CA TYR A 97 -0.22 -0.04 3.63
C TYR A 97 1.15 0.41 3.13
N ALA A 98 1.98 1.02 3.99
CA ALA A 98 3.35 1.35 3.65
C ALA A 98 4.21 0.09 3.49
N GLU A 99 4.00 -0.91 4.34
CA GLU A 99 4.61 -2.24 4.22
C GLU A 99 4.14 -2.94 2.95
N LEU A 100 2.82 -2.99 2.72
CA LEU A 100 2.25 -3.55 1.49
C LEU A 100 2.80 -2.86 0.24
N ARG A 101 2.97 -1.53 0.24
CA ARG A 101 3.64 -0.83 -0.86
C ARG A 101 5.06 -1.35 -1.08
N SER A 102 5.83 -1.52 -0.02
CA SER A 102 7.21 -1.99 -0.12
C SER A 102 7.29 -3.38 -0.75
N GLU A 103 6.37 -4.27 -0.35
CA GLU A 103 6.27 -5.62 -0.92
C GLU A 103 5.86 -5.59 -2.39
N LEU A 104 4.84 -4.79 -2.73
CA LEU A 104 4.30 -4.74 -4.08
C LEU A 104 5.16 -3.91 -5.05
N ALA A 105 5.99 -2.97 -4.57
CA ALA A 105 6.75 -2.07 -5.42
C ALA A 105 7.70 -2.80 -6.38
N HIS A 106 8.22 -3.97 -5.99
CA HIS A 106 9.16 -4.77 -6.78
C HIS A 106 8.62 -6.17 -7.12
N ALA A 107 7.37 -6.47 -6.78
CA ALA A 107 6.79 -7.77 -7.05
C ALA A 107 6.54 -8.00 -8.55
N MET A 108 6.77 -9.23 -9.00
CA MET A 108 6.16 -9.75 -10.22
C MET A 108 4.69 -10.07 -9.94
N THR A 109 3.85 -9.98 -10.95
CA THR A 109 2.41 -10.22 -10.82
C THR A 109 2.00 -11.36 -11.74
N ASP A 110 1.35 -12.37 -11.18
CA ASP A 110 0.76 -13.49 -11.92
C ASP A 110 -0.69 -13.72 -11.46
N ALA A 111 -1.44 -14.47 -12.26
CA ALA A 111 -2.81 -14.84 -11.99
C ALA A 111 -2.92 -16.37 -11.93
N LEU A 112 -3.29 -16.86 -10.75
CA LEU A 112 -3.60 -18.25 -10.49
C LEU A 112 -5.08 -18.51 -10.75
N VAL A 113 -5.37 -19.59 -11.46
CA VAL A 113 -6.72 -20.07 -11.69
C VAL A 113 -6.93 -21.30 -10.82
N LEU A 114 -7.91 -21.23 -9.92
CA LEU A 114 -8.29 -22.34 -9.06
C LEU A 114 -9.21 -23.33 -9.81
N GLU A 115 -9.37 -24.53 -9.24
CA GLU A 115 -10.20 -25.60 -9.81
C GLU A 115 -11.68 -25.20 -9.97
N ASP A 116 -12.17 -24.29 -9.13
CA ASP A 116 -13.53 -23.74 -9.17
C ASP A 116 -13.69 -22.58 -10.18
N GLY A 117 -12.63 -22.24 -10.91
CA GLY A 117 -12.59 -21.13 -11.86
C GLY A 117 -12.32 -19.76 -11.21
N THR A 118 -12.15 -19.68 -9.89
CA THR A 118 -11.79 -18.45 -9.19
C THR A 118 -10.38 -18.01 -9.59
N VAL A 119 -10.21 -16.72 -9.90
CA VAL A 119 -8.91 -16.14 -10.22
C VAL A 119 -8.34 -15.43 -8.99
N GLN A 120 -7.15 -15.84 -8.57
CA GLN A 120 -6.38 -15.18 -7.52
C GLN A 120 -5.14 -14.52 -8.11
N ILE A 121 -4.79 -13.34 -7.60
CA ILE A 121 -3.59 -12.63 -8.02
C ILE A 121 -2.46 -12.94 -7.05
N GLN A 122 -1.35 -13.39 -7.62
CA GLN A 122 -0.11 -13.64 -6.91
C GLN A 122 0.86 -12.48 -7.17
N PHE A 123 1.41 -11.93 -6.09
CA PHE A 123 2.51 -10.99 -6.12
C PHE A 123 3.76 -11.64 -5.52
N ASP A 124 4.78 -11.86 -6.33
CA ASP A 124 6.04 -12.49 -5.91
C ASP A 124 7.15 -11.44 -5.83
N ASN A 125 7.62 -11.18 -4.62
CA ASN A 125 8.67 -10.19 -4.39
C ASN A 125 10.06 -10.80 -4.64
N ALA A 126 10.64 -10.54 -5.81
CA ALA A 126 12.00 -10.96 -6.15
C ALA A 126 13.11 -10.10 -5.50
N GLY A 127 12.76 -9.01 -4.80
CA GLY A 127 13.70 -8.01 -4.28
C GLY A 127 14.27 -8.30 -2.89
N LEU A 128 13.79 -9.32 -2.18
CA LEU A 128 14.33 -9.71 -0.87
C LEU A 128 15.43 -10.78 -1.05
N VAL A 129 16.66 -10.34 -0.82
CA VAL A 129 17.96 -10.97 -1.15
C VAL A 129 18.26 -12.29 -0.41
N HIS A 130 17.26 -12.96 0.19
CA HIS A 130 17.46 -14.26 0.82
C HIS A 130 16.71 -15.36 0.06
N PRO A 131 17.40 -16.28 -0.65
CA PRO A 131 16.79 -17.31 -1.50
C PRO A 131 15.97 -18.38 -0.75
N LEU A 132 15.77 -18.22 0.57
CA LEU A 132 15.02 -19.14 1.43
C LEU A 132 13.71 -18.55 1.97
N ILE A 133 13.42 -17.26 1.70
CA ILE A 133 12.19 -16.60 2.15
C ILE A 133 11.44 -16.11 0.92
N GLU A 134 10.57 -16.97 0.39
CA GLU A 134 9.63 -16.59 -0.66
C GLU A 134 8.54 -15.71 -0.04
N ARG A 135 8.59 -14.40 -0.26
CA ARG A 135 7.49 -13.49 0.12
C ARG A 135 6.50 -13.43 -1.02
N ARG A 136 5.44 -14.22 -0.87
CA ARG A 136 4.29 -14.26 -1.76
C ARG A 136 3.08 -13.63 -1.10
N ILE A 137 2.40 -12.75 -1.82
CA ILE A 137 1.11 -12.19 -1.42
C ILE A 137 0.06 -12.67 -2.42
N ILE A 138 -0.99 -13.32 -1.92
CA ILE A 138 -2.11 -13.78 -2.74
C ILE A 138 -3.35 -12.97 -2.38
N LEU A 139 -3.96 -12.31 -3.37
CA LEU A 139 -5.16 -11.50 -3.18
C LEU A 139 -6.22 -11.83 -4.24
N GLY A 140 -7.45 -12.01 -3.78
CA GLY A 140 -8.62 -11.98 -4.66
C GLY A 140 -9.02 -10.56 -5.04
N GLU A 141 -9.84 -10.41 -6.08
CA GLU A 141 -10.29 -9.10 -6.57
C GLU A 141 -11.06 -8.31 -5.50
N GLU A 142 -11.95 -8.98 -4.76
CA GLU A 142 -12.70 -8.37 -3.66
C GLU A 142 -11.76 -7.78 -2.61
N LYS A 143 -10.73 -8.53 -2.21
CA LYS A 143 -9.78 -8.06 -1.20
C LYS A 143 -8.95 -6.87 -1.68
N MET A 144 -8.52 -6.88 -2.94
CA MET A 144 -7.84 -5.72 -3.54
C MET A 144 -8.74 -4.48 -3.54
N ARG A 145 -10.04 -4.65 -3.80
CA ARG A 145 -11.02 -3.56 -3.78
C ARG A 145 -11.23 -2.99 -2.36
N GLU A 146 -11.36 -3.86 -1.37
CA GLU A 146 -11.43 -3.46 0.05
C GLU A 146 -10.20 -2.63 0.44
N ILE A 147 -8.99 -3.17 0.23
CA ILE A 147 -7.74 -2.49 0.54
C ILE A 147 -7.65 -1.13 -0.16
N ALA A 148 -8.04 -1.06 -1.43
CA ALA A 148 -8.03 0.20 -2.17
C ALA A 148 -9.00 1.24 -1.59
N ASN A 149 -10.18 0.82 -1.16
CA ASN A 149 -11.18 1.70 -0.56
C ASN A 149 -10.75 2.18 0.83
N ASP A 150 -10.26 1.27 1.67
CA ASP A 150 -9.78 1.59 3.01
C ASP A 150 -8.59 2.56 2.96
N LEU A 151 -7.64 2.30 2.06
CA LEU A 151 -6.51 3.20 1.82
C LEU A 151 -6.99 4.57 1.32
N ALA A 152 -7.92 4.63 0.37
CA ALA A 152 -8.44 5.90 -0.12
C ALA A 152 -9.13 6.71 0.99
N ASN A 153 -9.94 6.06 1.82
CA ASN A 153 -10.60 6.68 2.97
C ASN A 153 -9.58 7.20 3.99
N LEU A 154 -8.55 6.41 4.29
CA LEU A 154 -7.52 6.81 5.23
C LEU A 154 -6.69 8.00 4.71
N VAL A 155 -6.33 8.01 3.43
CA VAL A 155 -5.65 9.15 2.79
C VAL A 155 -6.48 10.42 2.87
N ASN A 156 -7.80 10.33 2.64
CA ASN A 156 -8.70 11.48 2.77
C ASN A 156 -8.74 12.00 4.21
N GLN A 157 -8.76 11.11 5.21
CA GLN A 157 -8.71 11.50 6.61
C GLN A 157 -7.38 12.16 7.00
N ILE A 158 -6.25 11.64 6.49
CA ILE A 158 -4.91 12.21 6.74
C ILE A 158 -4.81 13.64 6.18
N ARG A 159 -5.37 13.90 4.99
CA ARG A 159 -5.36 15.24 4.39
C ARG A 159 -6.11 16.29 5.19
N GLN A 160 -7.04 15.87 6.05
CA GLN A 160 -7.82 16.76 6.92
C GLN A 160 -7.10 17.04 8.25
N LEU A 161 -5.91 16.48 8.47
CA LEU A 161 -5.12 16.75 9.67
C LEU A 161 -4.43 18.11 9.53
N GLU A 162 -4.53 18.91 10.59
CA GLU A 162 -4.10 20.31 10.61
C GLU A 162 -3.00 20.57 11.65
N LEU A 163 -2.15 21.53 11.33
CA LEU A 163 -1.25 22.18 12.28
C LEU A 163 -2.01 23.23 13.10
N LYS A 164 -1.41 23.65 14.20
CA LYS A 164 -1.86 24.83 14.94
C LYS A 164 -1.28 26.12 14.36
#